data_AF-A0A382Z1F6-F1
#
_entry.id   AF-A0A382Z1F6-F1
#
_cell.length_a   1.000
_cell.length_b   1.000
_cell.length_c   1.000
_cell.angle_alpha   90.00
_cell.angle_beta   90.00
_cell.angle_gamma   90.00
#
_symmetry.space_group_name_H-M   'P 1'
#
loop_
_entity.id
_entity.type
_entity.pdbx_description
1 polymer ?
#
loop_
_entity_poly.entity_id
_entity_poly.type
_entity_poly.pdbx_seq_one_letter_code
_entity_poly.pdbx_strand_id
1 'polypeptide(L)'
;MGIESVLQLATLLVTGAAAFGYLNHRWLKLPHSIGLVLIALLTSLAALAVDSLIPSLGFRAAVHGVLLEIGLYETLMKGMLGFLLFAGALHVDLADLLNRRWAISMLATVGTLASTLIVGALTYVGWHALGFDV
;
A
#
# COMPACT_ATOMS: atom_id res chain seq x y z
N MET A 1 -8.65 -24.39 5.03
CA MET A 1 -8.61 -22.94 5.25
C MET A 1 -10.04 -22.45 5.33
N GLY A 2 -10.49 -22.00 6.51
CA GLY A 2 -11.89 -21.66 6.74
C GLY A 2 -12.20 -20.23 6.31
N ILE A 3 -13.39 -19.99 5.76
CA ILE A 3 -13.93 -18.64 5.49
C ILE A 3 -13.86 -17.69 6.71
N GLU A 4 -13.82 -18.25 7.91
CA GLU A 4 -13.74 -17.51 9.18
C GLU A 4 -12.46 -16.69 9.34
N SER A 5 -11.28 -17.23 8.97
CA SER A 5 -10.00 -16.51 9.16
C SER A 5 -9.87 -15.33 8.20
N VAL A 6 -10.37 -15.47 6.97
CA VAL A 6 -10.44 -14.37 5.99
C VAL A 6 -11.35 -13.25 6.49
N LEU A 7 -12.51 -13.61 7.07
CA LEU A 7 -13.43 -12.62 7.63
C LEU A 7 -12.87 -11.90 8.87
N GLN A 8 -12.14 -12.62 9.72
CA GLN A 8 -11.46 -12.04 10.88
C GLN A 8 -10.38 -11.04 10.44
N LEU A 9 -9.57 -11.40 9.43
CA LEU A 9 -8.59 -10.48 8.87
C LEU A 9 -9.26 -9.26 8.24
N ALA A 10 -10.31 -9.45 7.43
CA ALA A 10 -11.05 -8.35 6.83
C ALA A 10 -11.60 -7.41 7.92
N THR A 11 -12.17 -7.96 8.99
CA THR A 11 -12.63 -7.19 10.15
C THR A 11 -11.48 -6.42 10.79
N LEU A 12 -10.34 -7.07 11.07
CA LEU A 12 -9.16 -6.43 11.66
C LEU A 12 -8.62 -5.30 10.78
N LEU A 13 -8.49 -5.53 9.47
CA LEU A 13 -7.98 -4.55 8.52
C LEU A 13 -8.94 -3.37 8.34
N VAL A 14 -10.25 -3.61 8.21
CA VAL A 14 -11.26 -2.56 8.04
C VAL A 14 -11.40 -1.73 9.31
N THR A 15 -11.45 -2.37 10.49
CA THR A 15 -11.52 -1.65 11.77
C THR A 15 -10.23 -0.88 12.06
N GLY A 16 -9.07 -1.47 11.78
CA GLY A 16 -7.77 -0.80 11.87
C GLY A 16 -7.67 0.40 10.93
N ALA A 17 -8.06 0.25 9.66
CA ALA A 17 -8.09 1.34 8.69
C ALA A 17 -9.06 2.46 9.10
N ALA A 18 -10.23 2.11 9.63
CA ALA A 18 -11.19 3.09 10.15
C ALA A 18 -10.65 3.82 11.39
N ALA A 19 -10.00 3.11 12.31
CA ALA A 19 -9.37 3.70 13.49
C ALA A 19 -8.23 4.65 13.10
N PHE A 20 -7.34 4.24 12.20
CA PHE A 20 -6.26 5.10 11.70
C PHE A 20 -6.80 6.28 10.87
N GLY A 21 -7.85 6.08 10.07
CA GLY A 21 -8.53 7.15 9.35
C GLY A 21 -9.16 8.19 10.28
N TYR A 22 -9.79 7.72 11.37
CA TYR A 22 -10.30 8.58 12.43
C TYR A 22 -9.18 9.34 13.15
N LEU A 23 -8.10 8.64 13.51
CA LEU A 23 -6.91 9.24 14.14
C LEU A 23 -6.31 10.33 13.22
N ASN A 24 -6.20 10.06 11.91
CA ASN A 24 -5.75 11.03 10.91
C ASN A 24 -6.67 12.27 10.89
N HIS A 25 -7.98 12.05 10.81
CA HIS A 25 -8.95 13.13 10.72
C HIS A 25 -9.00 13.99 12.00
N ARG A 26 -8.85 13.37 13.18
CA ARG A 26 -8.98 14.04 14.48
C ARG A 26 -7.74 14.83 14.90
N TRP A 27 -6.53 14.31 14.66
CA TRP A 27 -5.28 14.91 15.17
C TRP A 27 -4.34 15.46 14.09
N LEU A 28 -4.17 14.77 12.96
CA LEU A 28 -3.14 15.11 11.95
C LEU A 28 -3.67 16.01 10.84
N LYS A 29 -4.95 15.89 10.48
CA LYS A 29 -5.64 16.65 9.40
C LYS A 29 -4.90 16.62 8.05
N LEU A 30 -4.13 15.56 7.79
CA LEU A 30 -3.39 15.39 6.55
C LEU A 30 -4.30 14.87 5.43
N PRO A 31 -3.95 15.10 4.14
CA PRO A 31 -4.64 14.49 3.01
C PRO A 31 -4.81 12.98 3.24
N HIS A 32 -6.02 12.46 3.02
CA HIS A 32 -6.47 11.16 3.53
C HIS A 32 -5.47 10.02 3.28
N SER A 33 -4.96 9.91 2.04
CA SER A 33 -4.01 8.87 1.65
C SER A 33 -2.65 9.00 2.33
N ILE A 34 -2.13 10.22 2.50
CA ILE A 34 -0.82 10.46 3.12
C ILE A 34 -0.87 10.16 4.62
N GLY A 35 -1.94 10.62 5.29
CA GLY A 35 -2.10 10.44 6.72
C GLY A 35 -2.23 8.97 7.12
N LEU A 36 -2.95 8.16 6.34
CA LEU A 36 -3.11 6.74 6.62
C LEU A 36 -1.78 5.98 6.51
N VAL A 37 -0.99 6.26 5.46
CA VAL A 37 0.34 5.62 5.27
C VAL A 37 1.30 6.01 6.40
N LEU A 38 1.33 7.29 6.78
CA LEU A 38 2.19 7.76 7.88
C LEU A 38 1.80 7.14 9.23
N ILE A 39 0.50 7.07 9.54
CA ILE A 39 0.04 6.43 10.78
C ILE A 39 0.39 4.94 10.76
N ALA A 40 0.14 4.23 9.65
CA ALA A 40 0.49 2.82 9.53
C ALA A 40 2.00 2.59 9.73
N LEU A 41 2.85 3.46 9.18
CA LEU A 41 4.30 3.43 9.37
C LEU A 41 4.67 3.69 10.84
N LEU A 42 4.12 4.72 11.46
CA LEU A 42 4.39 5.05 12.87
C LEU A 42 3.91 3.93 13.80
N THR A 43 2.75 3.33 13.53
CA THR A 43 2.25 2.19 14.29
C THR A 43 3.14 0.96 14.10
N SER A 44 3.64 0.71 12.89
CA SER A 44 4.62 -0.36 12.63
C SER A 44 5.93 -0.14 13.39
N LEU A 45 6.46 1.08 13.38
CA LEU A 45 7.67 1.44 14.14
C LEU A 45 7.44 1.34 15.66
N ALA A 46 6.29 1.81 16.15
CA ALA A 46 5.92 1.69 17.56
C ALA A 46 5.79 0.21 17.99
N ALA A 47 5.20 -0.63 17.14
CA ALA A 47 5.12 -2.07 17.40
C ALA A 47 6.51 -2.72 17.49
N LEU A 48 7.44 -2.35 16.60
CA LEU A 48 8.83 -2.82 16.66
C LEU A 48 9.55 -2.32 17.94
N ALA A 49 9.31 -1.07 18.34
CA ALA A 49 9.88 -0.51 19.56
C ALA A 49 9.36 -1.25 20.82
N VAL A 50 8.06 -1.53 20.88
CA VAL A 50 7.44 -2.29 21.98
C VAL A 50 7.96 -3.73 22.05
N ASP A 51 8.11 -4.39 20.90
CA ASP A 51 8.71 -5.75 20.78
C ASP A 51 10.13 -5.80 21.36
N SER A 52 10.93 -4.74 21.15
CA SER A 52 12.29 -4.64 21.70
C SER A 52 12.34 -4.42 23.21
N LEU A 53 11.35 -3.75 23.79
CA LEU A 53 11.30 -3.42 25.22
C LEU A 53 10.67 -4.55 26.06
N ILE A 54 9.76 -5.33 25.49
CA ILE A 54 9.07 -6.44 26.19
C ILE A 54 9.04 -7.69 25.29
N PRO A 55 10.16 -8.46 25.22
CA PRO A 55 10.26 -9.64 24.36
C PRO A 55 9.31 -10.80 24.73
N SER A 56 8.73 -10.77 25.94
CA SER A 56 7.90 -11.85 26.49
C SER A 56 6.48 -11.91 25.93
N LEU A 57 6.05 -10.92 25.14
CA LEU A 57 4.68 -10.85 24.60
C LEU A 57 4.47 -11.72 23.34
N GLY A 58 5.53 -12.25 22.72
CA GLY A 58 5.41 -13.11 21.53
C GLY A 58 4.72 -12.44 20.33
N PHE A 59 4.61 -11.10 20.34
CA PHE A 59 3.84 -10.31 19.39
C PHE A 59 4.30 -10.54 17.95
N ARG A 60 5.61 -10.70 17.75
CA ARG A 60 6.22 -11.02 16.47
C ARG A 60 5.74 -12.35 15.89
N ALA A 61 5.58 -13.40 16.70
CA ALA A 61 5.13 -14.71 16.22
C ALA A 61 3.64 -14.72 15.83
N ALA A 62 2.81 -14.04 16.63
CA ALA A 62 1.37 -13.91 16.35
C ALA A 62 1.10 -13.10 15.07
N VAL A 63 1.81 -11.98 14.87
CA VAL A 63 1.65 -11.12 13.69
C VAL A 63 2.20 -11.79 12.43
N HIS A 64 3.36 -12.46 12.52
CA HIS A 64 3.99 -13.11 11.37
C HIS A 64 3.19 -14.33 10.89
N GLY A 65 2.57 -15.10 11.80
CA GLY A 65 1.69 -16.21 11.45
C GLY A 65 0.47 -15.76 10.64
N VAL A 66 -0.22 -14.72 11.11
CA VAL A 66 -1.41 -14.16 10.43
C VAL A 66 -1.07 -13.56 9.06
N LEU A 67 0.10 -12.91 8.92
CA LEU A 67 0.53 -12.32 7.66
C LEU A 67 0.94 -13.36 6.60
N LEU A 68 1.63 -14.44 6.98
CA LEU A 68 2.06 -15.49 6.06
C LEU A 68 0.94 -16.48 5.69
N GLU A 69 0.05 -16.82 6.62
CA GLU A 69 -1.01 -17.80 6.36
C GLU A 69 -2.05 -17.33 5.34
N ILE A 70 -2.30 -16.02 5.25
CA ILE A 70 -3.46 -15.49 4.51
C ILE A 70 -3.07 -14.98 3.11
N GLY A 71 -1.78 -14.84 2.81
CA GLY A 71 -1.34 -14.37 1.48
C GLY A 71 -1.88 -12.97 1.15
N LEU A 72 -1.77 -12.02 2.09
CA LEU A 72 -2.30 -10.67 1.93
C LEU A 72 -1.78 -10.01 0.64
N TYR A 73 -0.48 -10.13 0.37
CA TYR A 73 0.11 -9.60 -0.88
C TYR A 73 -0.62 -10.13 -2.11
N GLU A 74 -0.79 -11.46 -2.20
CA GLU A 74 -1.46 -12.11 -3.32
C GLU A 74 -2.92 -11.63 -3.45
N THR A 75 -3.64 -11.57 -2.33
CA THR A 75 -5.04 -11.15 -2.29
C THR A 75 -5.22 -9.69 -2.72
N LEU A 76 -4.35 -8.79 -2.25
CA LEU A 76 -4.42 -7.37 -2.60
C LEU A 76 -3.95 -7.12 -4.05
N MET A 77 -2.85 -7.75 -4.46
CA MET A 77 -2.24 -7.51 -5.77
C MET A 77 -2.96 -8.22 -6.90
N LYS A 78 -3.36 -9.48 -6.71
CA LYS A 78 -4.04 -10.27 -7.77
C LYS A 78 -5.56 -10.15 -7.70
N GLY A 79 -6.13 -10.01 -6.51
CA GLY A 79 -7.58 -9.88 -6.32
C GLY A 79 -8.04 -8.42 -6.33
N MET A 80 -7.69 -7.68 -5.28
CA MET A 80 -8.27 -6.37 -5.00
C MET A 80 -7.88 -5.29 -6.01
N LEU A 81 -6.66 -5.30 -6.55
CA LEU A 81 -6.18 -4.30 -7.52
C LEU A 81 -7.07 -4.24 -8.76
N GLY A 82 -7.50 -5.39 -9.30
CA GLY A 82 -8.41 -5.44 -10.44
C GLY A 82 -9.75 -4.73 -10.15
N PHE A 83 -10.34 -4.99 -8.98
CA PHE A 83 -11.55 -4.30 -8.53
C PHE A 83 -11.34 -2.80 -8.31
N LEU A 84 -10.18 -2.40 -7.76
CA LEU A 84 -9.83 -0.99 -7.57
C LEU A 84 -9.62 -0.26 -8.90
N LEU A 85 -8.98 -0.90 -9.88
CA LEU A 85 -8.78 -0.35 -11.21
C LEU A 85 -10.10 -0.22 -11.96
N PHE A 86 -10.99 -1.21 -11.82
CA PHE A 86 -12.36 -1.14 -12.35
C PHE A 86 -13.16 0.00 -11.69
N ALA A 87 -13.12 0.11 -10.36
CA ALA A 87 -13.78 1.19 -9.63
C ALA A 87 -13.25 2.56 -10.07
N GLY A 88 -11.93 2.70 -10.25
CA GLY A 88 -11.31 3.92 -10.77
C GLY A 88 -11.79 4.25 -12.18
N ALA A 89 -11.90 3.26 -13.06
CA ALA A 89 -12.40 3.44 -14.43
C ALA A 89 -13.87 3.83 -14.49
N LEU A 90 -14.72 3.33 -13.58
CA LEU A 90 -16.15 3.64 -13.54
C LEU A 90 -16.44 5.12 -13.20
N HIS A 91 -15.55 5.78 -12.46
CA HIS A 91 -15.66 7.20 -12.13
C HIS A 91 -15.12 8.12 -13.25
N VAL A 92 -14.56 7.59 -14.34
CA VAL A 92 -13.95 8.38 -15.41
C VAL A 92 -14.94 8.61 -16.55
N ASP A 93 -15.06 9.86 -17.00
CA ASP A 93 -15.88 10.21 -18.15
C ASP A 93 -15.22 9.75 -19.47
N LEU A 94 -15.88 8.82 -20.16
CA LEU A 94 -15.42 8.27 -21.43
C LEU A 94 -15.41 9.29 -22.57
N ALA A 95 -16.33 10.26 -22.58
CA ALA A 95 -16.39 11.28 -23.61
C ALA A 95 -15.17 12.22 -23.53
N ASP A 96 -14.81 12.63 -22.31
CA ASP A 96 -13.62 13.44 -22.07
C ASP A 96 -12.32 12.67 -22.36
N LEU A 97 -12.27 11.38 -22.00
CA LEU A 97 -11.18 10.48 -22.36
C LEU A 97 -10.96 10.42 -23.88
N LEU A 98 -12.04 10.23 -24.65
CA LEU A 98 -11.96 10.15 -26.10
C LEU A 98 -11.51 11.47 -26.74
N ASN A 99 -11.99 12.60 -26.23
CA ASN A 99 -11.59 13.93 -26.69
C ASN A 99 -10.08 14.18 -26.50
N ARG A 100 -9.47 13.56 -25.48
CA ARG A 100 -8.03 13.71 -25.16
C ARG A 100 -7.22 12.42 -25.35
N ARG A 101 -7.71 11.48 -26.17
CA ARG A 101 -7.14 10.13 -26.32
C ARG A 101 -5.64 10.09 -26.60
N TRP A 102 -5.13 11.02 -27.43
CA TRP A 102 -3.71 11.06 -27.81
C TRP A 102 -2.81 11.53 -26.67
N ALA A 103 -3.23 12.54 -25.92
CA ALA A 103 -2.47 13.02 -24.77
C ALA A 103 -2.43 11.96 -23.66
N ILE A 104 -3.59 11.36 -23.37
CA ILE A 104 -3.72 10.36 -22.31
C ILE A 104 -2.96 9.08 -22.67
N SER A 105 -3.05 8.60 -23.92
CA SER A 105 -2.31 7.41 -24.33
C SER A 105 -0.79 7.62 -24.28
N MET A 106 -0.30 8.80 -24.70
CA MET A 106 1.12 9.11 -24.65
C MET A 106 1.64 9.24 -23.21
N LEU A 107 0.88 9.89 -22.32
CA LEU A 107 1.19 9.95 -20.89
C LEU A 107 1.19 8.57 -20.23
N ALA A 108 0.19 7.73 -20.54
CA ALA A 108 0.04 6.41 -19.94
C ALA A 108 1.07 5.38 -20.45
N THR A 109 1.63 5.56 -21.65
CA THR A 109 2.60 4.61 -22.23
C THR A 109 4.02 5.16 -22.21
N VAL A 110 4.27 6.22 -22.96
CA VAL A 110 5.60 6.83 -23.07
C VAL A 110 6.01 7.44 -21.73
N GLY A 111 5.09 8.14 -21.07
CA GLY A 111 5.36 8.76 -19.77
C GLY A 111 5.66 7.73 -18.68
N THR A 112 4.92 6.63 -18.61
CA THR A 112 5.15 5.57 -17.62
C THR A 112 6.44 4.80 -17.90
N LEU A 113 6.74 4.46 -19.16
CA LEU A 113 7.99 3.82 -19.55
C LEU A 113 9.19 4.72 -19.25
N ALA A 114 9.13 5.99 -19.64
CA ALA A 114 10.19 6.96 -19.35
C ALA A 114 10.39 7.12 -17.84
N SER A 115 9.32 7.27 -17.06
CA SER A 115 9.39 7.37 -15.60
C SER A 115 10.04 6.12 -14.98
N THR A 116 9.63 4.93 -15.42
CA THR A 116 10.19 3.66 -14.93
C THR A 116 11.68 3.55 -15.23
N LEU A 117 12.10 3.92 -16.44
CA LEU A 117 13.51 3.91 -16.83
C LEU A 117 14.34 4.94 -16.06
N ILE A 118 13.83 6.17 -15.93
CA ILE A 118 14.54 7.25 -15.24
C ILE A 118 14.68 6.93 -13.75
N VAL A 119 13.58 6.60 -13.08
CA VAL A 119 13.61 6.26 -11.65
C VAL A 119 14.45 5.01 -11.42
N GLY A 120 14.27 3.97 -12.25
CA GLY A 120 15.06 2.74 -12.16
C GLY A 120 16.56 2.97 -12.33
N ALA A 121 16.96 3.75 -13.34
CA ALA A 121 18.38 4.08 -13.57
C ALA A 121 18.97 4.94 -12.46
N LEU A 122 18.22 5.94 -11.97
CA LEU A 122 18.65 6.77 -10.85
C LEU A 122 18.80 5.96 -9.56
N THR A 123 17.87 5.04 -9.29
CA THR A 123 17.98 4.14 -8.13
C THR A 123 19.19 3.21 -8.27
N TYR A 124 19.42 2.61 -9.46
CA TYR A 124 20.57 1.75 -9.72
C TYR A 124 21.90 2.48 -9.49
N VAL A 125 22.07 3.65 -10.11
CA VAL A 125 23.29 4.47 -9.96
C VAL A 125 23.43 4.97 -8.51
N GLY A 126 22.33 5.38 -7.87
CA GLY A 126 22.33 5.84 -6.49
C GLY A 126 22.77 4.77 -5.50
N TRP A 127 22.30 3.52 -5.70
CA TRP A 127 22.68 2.40 -4.84
C TRP A 127 24.15 2.01 -5.04
N HIS A 128 24.62 2.01 -6.28
CA HIS A 128 26.03 1.77 -6.61
C HIS A 128 26.96 2.86 -6.04
N ALA A 129 26.53 4.14 -6.08
CA ALA A 129 27.26 5.25 -5.49
C ALA A 129 27.35 5.17 -3.95
N LEU A 130 26.38 4.51 -3.30
CA LEU A 130 26.40 4.23 -1.86
C LEU A 130 27.24 2.99 -1.48
N GLY A 131 27.89 2.35 -2.46
CA GLY A 131 28.79 1.21 -2.24
C GLY A 131 28.06 -0.13 -2.02
N PHE A 132 26.78 -0.19 -2.34
CA PHE A 132 26.01 -1.43 -2.33
C PHE A 132 25.99 -2.01 -3.75
N ASP A 133 26.49 -3.24 -3.92
CA ASP A 133 26.32 -3.99 -5.16
C ASP A 133 24.88 -4.53 -5.26
N VAL A 134 24.11 -3.98 -6.20
CA VAL A 134 22.80 -4.46 -6.64
C VAL A 134 22.86 -4.96 -8.07
#